data_AF-X0TAC1-F1
#
_entry.id   AF-X0TAC1-F1
#
_cell.length_a   1.000
_cell.length_b   1.000
_cell.length_c   1.000
_cell.angle_alpha   90.00
_cell.angle_beta   90.00
_cell.angle_gamma   90.00
#
_symmetry.space_group_name_H-M   'P 1'
#
loop_
_entity.id
_entity.type
_entity.pdbx_description
1 polymer ?
#
loop_
_entity_poly.entity_id
_entity_poly.type
_entity_poly.pdbx_seq_one_letter_code
_entity_poly.pdbx_strand_id
1 'polypeptide(L)' 'MAGSRLVWRLYCERKGVFKKGKKRILIVGAGDAGEVISREIIRKPDLGKLVGFVDDNKEKIGNRIHNIKVLGSCKEIND' A
#
# COMPACT_ATOMS: atom_id res chain seq x y z
N MET A 1 -18.73 -1.92 12.31
CA MET A 1 -17.40 -1.37 11.90
C MET A 1 -16.28 -1.83 12.86
N ALA A 2 -16.12 -3.13 13.11
CA ALA A 2 -15.15 -3.64 14.10
C ALA A 2 -14.19 -4.73 13.56
N GLY A 3 -14.21 -5.02 12.25
CA GLY A 3 -13.41 -6.11 11.66
C GLY A 3 -12.01 -5.72 11.20
N SER A 4 -11.70 -4.43 11.07
CA SER A 4 -10.58 -3.99 10.22
C SER A 4 -9.23 -3.86 10.93
N ARG A 5 -9.21 -3.74 12.27
CA ARG A 5 -7.96 -3.51 13.03
C ARG A 5 -7.17 -4.81 13.27
N LEU A 6 -7.87 -5.93 13.43
CA LEU A 6 -7.25 -7.22 13.71
C LEU A 6 -6.58 -7.80 12.46
N VAL A 7 -7.24 -7.68 11.30
CA VAL A 7 -6.68 -8.07 9.99
C VAL A 7 -5.40 -7.28 9.69
N TRP A 8 -5.39 -5.97 9.97
CA TRP A 8 -4.20 -5.13 9.79
C TRP A 8 -3.04 -5.55 10.70
N ARG A 9 -3.30 -5.84 11.98
CA ARG A 9 -2.27 -6.33 12.91
C ARG A 9 -1.64 -7.64 12.42
N LEU A 10 -2.47 -8.60 11.99
CA LEU A 10 -1.98 -9.88 11.48
C LEU A 10 -1.22 -9.75 10.15
N TYR A 11 -1.62 -8.83 9.27
CA TYR A 11 -0.91 -8.57 8.01
C TYR A 11 0.46 -7.91 8.24
N CYS A 12 0.56 -6.96 9.17
CA CYS A 12 1.83 -6.30 9.52
C CYS A 12 2.80 -7.21 10.28
N GLU A 13 2.33 -8.16 11.09
CA GLU A 13 3.19 -9.05 11.87
C GLU A 13 4.04 -10.02 11.03
N ARG A 14 3.72 -10.23 9.75
CA ARG A 14 4.48 -11.15 8.88
C ARG A 14 5.69 -10.57 8.16
N LYS A 15 5.97 -9.26 8.23
CA LYS A 15 7.14 -8.67 7.52
C LYS A 15 8.15 -8.11 8.52
N GLY A 16 9.31 -8.77 8.56
CA GLY A 16 10.38 -8.62 9.53
C GLY A 16 10.88 -7.19 9.80
N VAL A 17 11.33 -7.03 11.05
CA VAL A 17 12.28 -6.05 11.58
C VAL A 17 12.69 -4.95 10.59
N PHE A 18 12.04 -3.78 10.73
CA PHE A 18 12.19 -2.70 9.77
C PHE A 18 13.52 -1.94 9.96
N LYS A 19 14.54 -2.25 9.14
CA LYS A 19 15.83 -1.52 9.07
C LYS A 19 15.64 -0.03 8.74
N LYS A 20 16.40 0.83 9.43
CA LYS A 20 16.43 2.30 9.38
C LYS A 20 17.01 2.78 8.02
N GLY A 21 16.11 3.14 7.10
CA GLY A 21 16.37 3.72 5.79
C GLY A 21 15.01 4.11 5.18
N LYS A 22 14.92 5.10 4.27
CA LYS A 22 13.66 5.54 3.65
C LYS A 22 13.01 4.39 2.87
N LYS A 23 12.23 3.54 3.57
CA LYS A 23 11.61 2.35 3.00
C LYS A 23 10.58 2.76 1.96
N ARG A 24 10.68 2.17 0.78
CA ARG A 24 9.70 2.35 -0.29
C ARG A 24 8.56 1.37 -0.06
N ILE A 25 7.33 1.87 0.03
CA ILE A 25 6.13 1.07 0.29
C ILE A 25 5.30 1.03 -0.99
N LEU A 26 4.95 -0.17 -1.44
CA LEU A 26 4.02 -0.42 -2.54
C LEU A 26 2.77 -1.08 -1.95
N ILE A 27 1.58 -0.55 -2.27
CA ILE A 27 0.31 -1.12 -1.78
C ILE A 27 -0.31 -1.97 -2.87
N VAL A 28 -0.64 -3.22 -2.54
CA VAL A 28 -1.42 -4.12 -3.40
C VAL A 28 -2.90 -3.97 -3.06
N GLY A 29 -3.72 -3.61 -4.04
CA GLY A 29 -5.13 -3.25 -3.91
C GLY A 29 -5.33 -1.73 -3.79
N ALA A 30 -5.86 -1.12 -4.86
CA ALA A 30 -6.21 0.30 -4.97
C ALA A 30 -7.72 0.52 -4.72
N GLY A 31 -8.26 -0.16 -3.70
CA GLY A 31 -9.63 0.04 -3.21
C GLY A 31 -9.66 0.84 -1.91
N ASP A 32 -10.81 0.89 -1.25
CA ASP A 32 -11.04 1.68 -0.03
C ASP A 32 -10.02 1.36 1.09
N ALA A 33 -9.68 0.08 1.26
CA ALA A 33 -8.68 -0.33 2.24
C ALA A 33 -7.29 0.21 1.91
N GLY A 34 -6.88 0.12 0.64
CA GLY A 34 -5.61 0.66 0.17
C GLY A 34 -5.54 2.18 0.32
N GLU A 35 -6.64 2.87 0.07
CA GLU A 35 -6.76 4.31 0.29
C GLU A 35 -6.57 4.68 1.76
N VAL A 36 -7.25 4.00 2.69
CA VAL A 36 -7.11 4.23 4.14
C VAL A 36 -5.66 4.02 4.59
N ILE A 37 -5.02 2.94 4.13
CA ILE A 37 -3.63 2.62 4.47
C ILE A 37 -2.68 3.69 3.92
N SER A 38 -2.88 4.11 2.67
CA SER A 38 -2.04 5.13 2.04
C SER A 38 -2.05 6.45 2.79
N ARG A 39 -3.21 6.84 3.33
CA ARG A 39 -3.39 8.05 4.12
C ARG A 39 -2.60 8.01 5.42
N GLU A 40 -2.56 6.85 6.07
CA GLU A 40 -1.78 6.65 7.29
C GLU A 40 -0.27 6.71 7.03
N ILE A 41 0.18 6.12 5.92
CA ILE A 41 1.60 6.17 5.50
C ILE A 41 2.01 7.61 5.15
N ILE A 42 1.17 8.34 4.41
CA ILE A 42 1.43 9.74 4.06
C ILE A 42 1.49 10.61 5.33
N ARG A 43 0.64 10.32 6.33
CA ARG A 43 0.63 11.02 7.62
C ARG A 43 1.84 10.69 8.51
N LYS A 44 2.42 9.50 8.35
CA LYS A 44 3.55 9.01 9.16
C LYS A 44 4.77 8.77 8.27
N PRO A 45 5.54 9.83 7.95
CA PRO A 45 6.72 9.72 7.09
C PRO A 45 7.79 8.76 7.65
N ASP A 46 7.77 8.49 8.95
CA ASP A 46 8.65 7.52 9.62
C ASP A 46 8.42 6.06 9.16
N LEU A 47 7.22 5.73 8.65
CA LEU A 47 6.91 4.40 8.14
C LEU A 47 7.62 4.13 6.80
N GLY A 48 7.83 5.16 5.99
CA GLY A 48 8.42 5.07 4.66
C GLY A 48 7.73 5.96 3.64
N LYS A 49 8.23 5.93 2.41
CA LYS A 49 7.66 6.64 1.26
C LYS A 49 6.77 5.70 0.47
N LEU A 50 5.49 6.01 0.38
CA LEU A 50 4.57 5.34 -0.55
C LEU A 50 5.00 5.65 -1.99
N VAL A 51 5.28 4.61 -2.79
CA VAL A 51 5.76 4.75 -4.17
C VAL A 51 4.70 4.47 -5.22
N GLY A 52 3.61 3.78 -4.86
CA GLY A 52 2.58 3.42 -5.82
C GLY A 52 1.55 2.46 -5.25
N PHE A 53 0.51 2.25 -6.05
CA PHE A 53 -0.43 1.15 -5.89
C PHE A 53 -0.26 0.14 -7.03
N VAL A 54 -0.69 -1.09 -6.82
CA VAL A 54 -0.86 -2.12 -7.84
C VAL A 54 -2.21 -2.78 -7.61
N ASP A 55 -2.98 -3.02 -8.67
CA ASP A 55 -4.33 -3.58 -8.59
C ASP A 55 -4.60 -4.43 -9.85
N ASP A 56 -5.30 -5.55 -9.69
CA ASP A 56 -5.62 -6.43 -10.82
C ASP A 56 -6.76 -5.93 -11.68
N ASN A 57 -7.54 -4.97 -11.16
CA ASN A 57 -8.53 -4.29 -11.96
C ASN A 57 -7.83 -3.32 -12.93
N LYS A 58 -7.81 -3.69 -14.21
CA LYS A 58 -7.22 -2.90 -15.30
C LYS A 58 -7.80 -1.50 -15.41
N GLU A 59 -9.05 -1.29 -15.04
CA GLU A 59 -9.70 0.03 -15.07
C GLU A 59 -9.08 1.02 -14.09
N LYS A 60 -8.41 0.51 -13.04
CA LYS A 60 -7.73 1.33 -12.04
C LYS A 60 -6.28 1.64 -12.42
N ILE A 61 -5.68 0.89 -13.34
CA ILE A 61 -4.30 1.09 -13.78
C ILE A 61 -4.20 2.46 -14.46
N GLY A 62 -3.22 3.26 -14.05
CA GLY A 62 -3.04 4.63 -14.55
C GLY A 62 -3.80 5.69 -13.76
N ASN A 63 -4.82 5.32 -12.98
CA ASN A 63 -5.51 6.25 -12.09
C ASN A 63 -4.62 6.68 -10.93
N ARG A 64 -5.00 7.78 -10.29
CA ARG A 64 -4.30 8.33 -9.13
C ARG A 64 -5.21 8.33 -7.92
N ILE A 65 -4.70 7.82 -6.81
CA ILE A 65 -5.33 7.88 -5.49
C ILE A 65 -4.43 8.74 -4.61
N HIS A 66 -4.95 9.84 -4.06
CA HIS A 66 -4.16 10.81 -3.28
C HIS A 66 -2.87 11.25 -3.99
N ASN A 67 -2.95 11.48 -5.30
CA ASN A 67 -1.84 11.85 -6.19
C ASN A 67 -0.76 10.76 -6.38
N ILE A 68 -0.97 9.56 -5.86
CA ILE A 68 -0.12 8.38 -6.06
C ILE A 68 -0.72 7.50 -7.16
N LYS A 69 0.11 7.07 -8.11
CA LYS A 69 -0.34 6.33 -9.29
C LYS A 69 -0.54 4.83 -8.98
N VAL A 70 -1.56 4.24 -9.60
CA VAL A 70 -1.66 2.78 -9.76
C VAL A 70 -0.74 2.38 -10.91
N LEU A 71 0.38 1.76 -10.57
CA LEU A 71 1.49 1.48 -11.47
C LEU A 71 1.17 0.38 -12.48
N GLY A 72 0.38 -0.62 -12.08
CA GLY A 72 0.10 -1.80 -12.91
C GLY A 72 -0.63 -2.89 -12.16
N SER A 73 -0.69 -4.07 -12.78
CA SER A 73 -1.23 -5.29 -12.17
C SER A 73 -0.22 -5.92 -11.22
N CYS A 74 -0.70 -6.70 -10.23
CA CYS A 74 0.20 -7.43 -9.35
C CYS A 74 1.05 -8.47 -10.11
N LYS A 75 0.60 -8.89 -11.29
CA LYS A 75 1.31 -9.82 -12.19
C LYS A 75 2.56 -9.21 -12.86
N GLU A 76 2.69 -7.89 -12.82
CA GLU A 76 3.85 -7.18 -13.40
C GLU A 76 4.98 -6.98 -12.37
N ILE A 77 4.78 -7.44 -11.13
CA ILE A 77 5.81 -7.45 -10.10
C ILE A 77 6.71 -8.66 -10.36
N ASN A 78 7.88 -8.42 -10.94
CA ASN A 78 8.94 -9.43 -11.02
C ASN A 78 9.62 -9.61 -9.65
N ASP A 79 9.93 -10.86 -9.29
CA ASP A 79 10.73 -11.27 -8.12
C ASP A 79 12.18 -10.76 -8.19
#